data_AF-A0A829YA16-F1
#
_entry.id   AF-A0A829YA16-F1
#
_cell.length_a   1.000
_cell.length_b   1.000
_cell.length_c   1.000
_cell.angle_alpha   90.00
_cell.angle_beta   90.00
_cell.angle_gamma   90.00
#
_symmetry.space_group_name_H-M   'P 1'
#
loop_
_entity.id
_entity.type
_entity.pdbx_description
1 polymer ?
#
loop_
_entity_poly.entity_id
_entity_poly.type
_entity_poly.pdbx_seq_one_letter_code
_entity_poly.pdbx_strand_id
1 'polypeptide(L)'
;MLSIAIVIFLSVGAFAILALAWRPRERRLAEQQREPDDQFLWRPESISASIQENDFYGQFLNLDQELRPEEGGWTNMKISIPQNWNTQSVVMVGGTVVLTLAGGVEYLLSRENVGDLSFKTMDGGPGKSDEIIEQIWNRHARDQNA
;
A
#
# COMPACT_ATOMS: atom_id res chain seq x y z
N MET A 1 27.68 3.16 82.52
CA MET A 1 28.04 1.80 82.98
C MET A 1 27.63 0.81 81.90
N LEU A 2 28.58 -0.06 81.53
CA LEU A 2 28.47 -1.38 80.84
C LEU A 2 27.38 -1.57 79.77
N SER A 3 27.70 -1.68 78.48
CA SER A 3 28.24 -2.88 77.78
C SER A 3 27.48 -4.18 78.06
N ILE A 4 26.69 -4.64 77.09
CA ILE A 4 26.65 -6.04 76.64
C ILE A 4 26.40 -6.05 75.12
N ALA A 5 27.39 -6.53 74.38
CA ALA A 5 27.28 -7.02 73.00
C ALA A 5 26.91 -8.52 73.00
N ILE A 6 26.49 -9.06 71.84
CA ILE A 6 26.44 -10.47 71.36
C ILE A 6 25.20 -10.55 70.42
N VAL A 7 25.30 -10.44 69.10
CA VAL A 7 25.88 -11.33 68.04
C VAL A 7 25.28 -12.74 68.05
N ILE A 8 24.99 -13.27 66.84
CA ILE A 8 24.64 -14.66 66.43
C ILE A 8 23.17 -14.76 65.95
N PHE A 9 22.80 -15.32 64.80
CA PHE A 9 23.44 -15.75 63.55
C PHE A 9 22.29 -16.25 62.64
N LEU A 10 22.47 -16.19 61.32
CA LEU A 10 21.84 -17.04 60.28
C LEU A 10 20.32 -17.26 60.29
N SER A 11 19.68 -16.80 59.21
CA SER A 11 18.94 -17.71 58.33
C SER A 11 18.98 -17.20 56.89
N VAL A 12 19.95 -17.72 56.16
CA VAL A 12 19.93 -17.80 54.69
C VAL A 12 18.95 -18.93 54.36
N GLY A 13 17.87 -18.64 53.64
CA GLY A 13 16.99 -19.70 53.14
C GLY A 13 15.67 -19.21 52.57
N ALA A 14 15.45 -19.51 51.29
CA ALA A 14 14.22 -19.31 50.49
C ALA A 14 13.93 -17.84 50.14
N PHE A 15 13.83 -17.41 48.89
CA PHE A 15 13.12 -18.03 47.79
C PHE A 15 13.84 -17.75 46.46
N ALA A 16 14.56 -18.75 45.97
CA ALA A 16 15.04 -18.81 44.60
C ALA A 16 14.13 -19.73 43.77
N ILE A 17 12.82 -19.53 43.74
CA ILE A 17 11.91 -20.26 42.84
C ILE A 17 10.69 -19.38 42.55
N LEU A 18 10.55 -18.90 41.31
CA LEU A 18 9.32 -18.45 40.60
C LEU A 18 9.55 -17.28 39.61
N ALA A 19 10.67 -17.25 38.88
CA ALA A 19 10.85 -16.34 37.73
C ALA A 19 11.05 -17.12 36.42
N LEU A 20 10.44 -18.30 36.30
CA LEU A 20 10.63 -19.22 35.17
C LEU A 20 9.32 -19.91 34.76
N ALA A 21 8.25 -19.13 34.55
CA ALA A 21 7.03 -19.67 33.94
C ALA A 21 6.15 -18.65 33.20
N TRP A 22 6.63 -17.43 32.95
CA TRP A 22 5.88 -16.45 32.15
C TRP A 22 6.65 -16.16 30.86
N ARG A 23 6.66 -17.15 29.96
CA ARG A 23 6.97 -16.93 28.54
C ARG A 23 5.66 -16.79 27.76
N PRO A 24 5.62 -15.88 26.77
CA PRO A 24 4.43 -15.12 26.40
C PRO A 24 3.44 -15.97 25.59
N ARG A 25 2.24 -16.19 26.15
CA ARG A 25 1.11 -16.75 25.39
C ARG A 25 0.50 -15.73 24.41
N GLU A 26 0.85 -14.45 24.55
CA GLU A 26 0.38 -13.36 23.70
C GLU A 26 1.04 -13.30 22.32
N ARG A 27 2.22 -13.92 22.11
CA ARG A 27 2.82 -13.97 20.76
C ARG A 27 2.03 -14.81 19.77
N ARG A 28 1.40 -15.90 20.23
CA ARG A 28 0.63 -16.78 19.33
C ARG A 28 -0.72 -16.22 18.91
N LEU A 29 -1.28 -15.26 19.66
CA LEU A 29 -2.52 -14.58 19.25
C LEU A 29 -2.24 -13.43 18.28
N ALA A 30 -1.08 -12.76 18.40
CA ALA A 30 -0.66 -11.72 17.44
C ALA A 30 -0.24 -12.30 16.07
N GLU A 31 0.20 -13.55 16.02
CA GLU A 31 0.60 -14.23 14.76
C GLU A 31 -0.56 -14.92 14.05
N GLN A 32 -1.68 -15.18 14.73
CA GLN A 32 -2.84 -15.89 14.16
C GLN A 32 -3.88 -14.96 13.51
N GLN A 33 -3.60 -13.65 13.47
CA GLN A 33 -4.40 -12.63 12.77
C GLN A 33 -3.60 -11.90 11.68
N ARG A 34 -2.64 -12.58 11.04
CA ARG A 34 -2.42 -12.29 9.62
C ARG A 34 -3.47 -13.06 8.85
N GLU A 35 -4.67 -12.50 8.80
CA GLU A 35 -5.57 -12.72 7.66
C GLU A 35 -4.70 -12.67 6.40
N PRO A 36 -4.86 -13.59 5.43
CA PRO A 36 -4.16 -13.45 4.17
C PRO A 36 -4.44 -12.02 3.72
N ASP A 37 -3.38 -11.23 3.48
CA ASP A 37 -3.51 -9.90 2.88
C ASP A 37 -4.61 -10.03 1.83
N ASP A 38 -5.72 -9.31 2.01
CA ASP A 38 -6.75 -9.14 0.99
C ASP A 38 -6.03 -8.50 -0.19
N GLN A 39 -5.39 -9.38 -0.95
CA GLN A 39 -4.25 -9.06 -1.78
C GLN A 39 -4.83 -8.36 -2.97
N PHE A 40 -4.52 -7.06 -3.08
CA PHE A 40 -4.75 -6.32 -4.30
C PHE A 40 -4.31 -7.19 -5.49
N LEU A 41 -5.30 -7.71 -6.22
CA LEU A 41 -5.10 -8.65 -7.30
C LEU A 41 -4.71 -7.86 -8.54
N TRP A 42 -3.47 -8.03 -8.98
CA TRP A 42 -2.95 -7.43 -10.19
C TRP A 42 -2.61 -8.55 -11.16
N ARG A 43 -3.48 -8.78 -12.15
CA ARG A 43 -3.31 -9.81 -13.16
C ARG A 43 -3.18 -9.18 -14.55
N PRO A 44 -1.95 -8.85 -14.97
CA PRO A 44 -1.72 -8.07 -16.19
C PRO A 44 -2.39 -8.61 -17.44
N GLU A 45 -2.44 -9.93 -17.61
CA GLU A 45 -3.03 -10.59 -18.78
C GLU A 45 -4.55 -10.42 -18.87
N SER A 46 -5.20 -10.02 -17.78
CA SER A 46 -6.65 -9.75 -17.72
C SER A 46 -6.96 -8.26 -17.57
N ILE A 47 -5.93 -7.41 -17.50
CA ILE A 47 -6.11 -5.97 -17.37
C ILE A 47 -6.10 -5.34 -18.76
N SER A 48 -7.16 -4.59 -19.06
CA SER A 48 -7.19 -3.68 -20.19
C SER A 48 -7.06 -2.24 -19.70
N ALA A 49 -6.28 -1.45 -20.44
CA ALA A 49 -6.01 -0.05 -20.12
C ALA A 49 -6.44 0.82 -21.31
N SER A 50 -7.16 1.91 -21.02
CA SER A 50 -7.61 2.86 -22.04
C SER A 50 -7.68 4.27 -21.45
N ILE A 51 -7.55 5.27 -22.32
CA ILE A 51 -7.84 6.66 -21.97
C ILE A 51 -9.27 6.93 -22.35
N GLN A 52 -10.03 7.47 -21.41
CA GLN A 52 -11.40 7.90 -21.64
C GLN A 52 -11.55 9.35 -21.19
N GLU A 53 -12.53 10.01 -21.79
CA GLU A 53 -12.88 11.39 -21.47
C GLU A 53 -14.39 11.47 -21.22
N ASN A 54 -14.78 12.27 -20.24
CA ASN A 54 -16.17 12.50 -19.89
C ASN A 54 -16.37 13.94 -19.44
N ASP A 55 -17.47 14.57 -19.87
CA ASP A 55 -17.82 15.96 -19.57
C ASP A 55 -17.78 16.32 -18.07
N PHE A 56 -18.06 15.36 -17.17
CA PHE A 56 -18.10 15.59 -15.72
C PHE A 56 -16.78 15.37 -15.01
N TYR A 57 -15.94 14.46 -15.51
CA TYR A 57 -14.72 14.00 -14.82
C TYR A 57 -13.43 14.39 -15.54
N GLY A 58 -13.54 14.93 -16.76
CA GLY A 58 -12.40 15.18 -17.63
C GLY A 58 -11.79 13.89 -18.18
N GLN A 59 -10.49 13.90 -18.37
CA GLN A 59 -9.70 12.77 -18.86
C GLN A 59 -9.28 11.85 -17.71
N PHE A 60 -9.36 10.53 -17.93
CA PHE A 60 -8.91 9.54 -16.96
C PHE A 60 -8.34 8.29 -17.63
N LEU A 61 -7.41 7.63 -16.91
CA LEU A 61 -6.98 6.28 -17.20
C LEU A 61 -8.03 5.32 -16.65
N ASN A 62 -8.62 4.53 -17.54
CA ASN A 62 -9.55 3.47 -17.19
C ASN A 62 -8.82 2.13 -17.27
N LEU A 63 -8.76 1.44 -16.13
CA LEU A 63 -8.26 0.07 -16.00
C LEU A 63 -9.44 -0.85 -15.72
N ASP A 64 -9.66 -1.83 -16.59
CA ASP A 64 -10.64 -2.90 -16.36
C ASP A 64 -9.92 -4.22 -16.18
N GLN A 65 -10.30 -4.98 -15.15
CA GLN A 65 -9.79 -6.31 -14.87
C GLN A 65 -10.93 -7.32 -14.92
N GLU A 66 -10.79 -8.33 -15.77
CA GLU A 66 -11.66 -9.50 -15.72
C GLU A 66 -11.28 -10.36 -14.51
N LEU A 67 -12.27 -10.80 -13.71
CA LEU A 67 -12.09 -11.71 -12.57
C LEU A 67 -12.65 -13.09 -12.91
N ARG A 68 -12.02 -14.15 -12.40
CA ARG A 68 -12.58 -15.50 -12.47
C ARG A 68 -13.71 -15.64 -11.43
N PRO A 69 -14.62 -16.62 -11.59
CA PRO A 69 -15.79 -16.78 -10.70
C PRO A 69 -15.51 -16.90 -9.18
N GLU A 70 -14.27 -17.23 -8.79
CA GLU A 70 -13.85 -17.40 -7.38
C GLU A 70 -12.86 -16.32 -6.92
N GLU A 71 -12.56 -15.33 -7.76
CA GLU A 71 -11.63 -14.25 -7.43
C GLU A 71 -12.38 -13.04 -6.88
N GLY A 72 -11.89 -12.50 -5.78
CA GLY A 72 -12.26 -11.18 -5.27
C GLY A 72 -11.26 -10.12 -5.72
N GLY A 73 -11.71 -8.87 -5.87
CA GLY A 73 -10.84 -7.75 -6.18
C GLY A 73 -11.55 -6.61 -6.87
N TRP A 74 -10.75 -5.72 -7.45
CA TRP A 74 -11.25 -4.64 -8.29
C TRP A 74 -11.50 -5.15 -9.71
N THR A 75 -12.57 -4.65 -10.32
CA THR A 75 -12.95 -4.94 -11.72
C THR A 75 -12.81 -3.72 -12.61
N ASN A 76 -12.96 -2.52 -12.05
CA ASN A 76 -12.77 -1.26 -12.74
C ASN A 76 -12.06 -0.27 -11.80
N MET A 77 -11.10 0.46 -12.35
CA MET A 77 -10.39 1.54 -11.66
C MET A 77 -10.24 2.72 -12.61
N LYS A 78 -10.66 3.90 -12.14
CA LYS A 78 -10.52 5.16 -12.88
C LYS A 78 -9.55 6.04 -12.13
N ILE A 79 -8.51 6.49 -12.83
CA ILE A 79 -7.45 7.33 -12.27
C ILE A 79 -7.45 8.63 -13.07
N SER A 80 -7.78 9.74 -12.42
CA SER A 80 -7.80 11.05 -13.07
C SER A 80 -6.43 11.41 -13.64
N ILE A 81 -6.42 11.97 -14.85
CA ILE A 81 -5.24 12.49 -15.53
C ILE A 81 -5.41 14.02 -15.63
N PRO A 82 -4.34 14.84 -15.53
CA PRO A 82 -4.43 16.27 -15.79
C PRO A 82 -5.01 16.55 -17.18
N GLN A 83 -5.97 17.46 -17.30
CA GLN A 83 -6.65 17.73 -18.59
C GLN A 83 -5.70 18.33 -19.64
N ASN A 84 -4.65 19.01 -19.20
CA ASN A 84 -3.62 19.56 -20.07
C ASN A 84 -2.66 18.49 -20.66
N TRP A 85 -2.73 17.23 -20.22
CA TRP A 85 -1.88 16.16 -20.74
C TRP A 85 -2.37 15.67 -22.11
N ASN A 86 -1.53 15.82 -23.11
CA ASN A 86 -1.75 15.20 -24.41
C ASN A 86 -1.25 13.75 -24.36
N THR A 87 -2.13 12.81 -24.03
CA THR A 87 -1.79 11.39 -23.97
C THR A 87 -1.61 10.81 -25.38
N GLN A 88 -0.46 10.21 -25.65
CA GLN A 88 -0.13 9.60 -26.93
C GLN A 88 -0.55 8.12 -27.01
N SER A 89 -0.27 7.34 -25.97
CA SER A 89 -0.61 5.92 -25.93
C SER A 89 -0.71 5.39 -24.50
N VAL A 90 -1.46 4.32 -24.33
CA VAL A 90 -1.46 3.49 -23.12
C VAL A 90 -1.36 2.02 -23.53
N VAL A 91 -0.37 1.32 -22.97
CA VAL A 91 -0.09 -0.08 -23.31
C VAL A 91 0.33 -0.88 -22.08
N MET A 92 0.04 -2.18 -22.07
CA MET A 92 0.55 -3.11 -21.07
C MET A 92 1.87 -3.71 -21.57
N VAL A 93 2.97 -3.52 -20.83
CA VAL A 93 4.29 -4.07 -21.15
C VAL A 93 4.87 -4.75 -19.91
N GLY A 94 5.12 -6.06 -19.99
CA GLY A 94 5.80 -6.80 -18.94
C GLY A 94 5.11 -6.78 -17.57
N GLY A 95 3.79 -6.60 -17.54
CA GLY A 95 3.03 -6.49 -16.29
C GLY A 95 2.80 -5.06 -15.78
N THR A 96 3.29 -4.07 -16.50
CA THR A 96 3.21 -2.65 -16.19
C THR A 96 2.37 -1.92 -17.23
N VAL A 97 1.44 -1.09 -16.79
CA VAL A 97 0.74 -0.15 -17.67
C VAL A 97 1.68 1.03 -17.91
N VAL A 98 2.01 1.28 -19.17
CA VAL A 98 2.84 2.39 -19.62
C VAL A 98 1.93 3.44 -20.26
N LEU A 99 1.85 4.60 -19.63
CA LEU A 99 1.18 5.79 -20.14
C LEU A 99 2.23 6.73 -20.75
N THR A 100 2.16 6.94 -22.06
CA THR A 100 3.10 7.82 -22.79
C THR A 100 2.40 9.11 -23.19
N LEU A 101 3.00 10.25 -22.83
CA LEU A 101 2.54 11.57 -23.23
C LEU A 101 3.21 12.04 -24.53
N ALA A 102 2.59 13.00 -25.21
CA ALA A 102 3.21 13.74 -26.29
C ALA A 102 4.53 14.37 -25.79
N GLY A 103 5.63 14.10 -26.48
CA GLY A 103 6.98 14.48 -26.04
C GLY A 103 7.78 13.32 -25.42
N GLY A 104 7.18 12.13 -25.30
CA GLY A 104 7.88 10.91 -24.89
C GLY A 104 8.05 10.74 -23.38
N VAL A 105 7.35 11.52 -22.56
CA VAL A 105 7.31 11.32 -21.10
C VAL A 105 6.47 10.08 -20.81
N GLU A 106 7.01 9.17 -20.01
CA GLU A 106 6.35 7.92 -19.63
C GLU A 106 6.03 7.89 -18.13
N TYR A 107 4.86 7.35 -17.81
CA TYR A 107 4.41 7.02 -16.45
C TYR A 107 4.10 5.52 -16.39
N LEU A 108 4.63 4.86 -15.36
CA LEU A 108 4.61 3.41 -15.20
C LEU A 108 3.72 3.06 -14.02
N LEU A 109 2.66 2.27 -14.26
CA LEU A 109 1.79 1.74 -13.22
C LEU A 109 1.94 0.23 -13.11
N SER A 110 2.24 -0.24 -11.91
CA SER A 110 2.43 -1.63 -11.57
C SER A 110 1.61 -1.98 -10.32
N ARG A 111 1.69 -3.25 -9.89
CA ARG A 111 1.02 -3.72 -8.67
C ARG A 111 1.40 -2.87 -7.44
N GLU A 112 2.63 -2.40 -7.39
CA GLU A 112 3.24 -1.75 -6.24
C GLU A 112 2.77 -0.31 -6.05
N ASN A 113 2.37 0.40 -7.12
CA ASN A 113 2.08 1.83 -7.04
C ASN A 113 0.65 2.23 -7.44
N VAL A 114 -0.06 1.39 -8.20
CA VAL A 114 -1.36 1.76 -8.78
C VAL A 114 -2.43 2.02 -7.71
N GLY A 115 -2.41 1.26 -6.60
CA GLY A 115 -3.35 1.43 -5.49
C GLY A 115 -3.18 2.78 -4.80
N ASP A 116 -1.93 3.13 -4.48
CA ASP A 116 -1.60 4.42 -3.85
C ASP A 116 -1.91 5.61 -4.78
N LEU A 117 -1.56 5.49 -6.07
CA LEU A 117 -1.88 6.50 -7.07
C LEU A 117 -3.40 6.71 -7.17
N SER A 118 -4.16 5.63 -7.34
CA SER A 118 -5.62 5.68 -7.43
C SER A 118 -6.22 6.31 -6.17
N PHE A 119 -5.80 5.85 -4.98
CA PHE A 119 -6.27 6.41 -3.73
C PHE A 119 -5.96 7.92 -3.64
N LYS A 120 -4.73 8.35 -3.93
CA LYS A 120 -4.33 9.76 -3.79
C LYS A 120 -4.98 10.69 -4.80
N THR A 121 -5.27 10.22 -6.01
CA THR A 121 -6.04 11.01 -6.99
C THR A 121 -7.48 11.23 -6.54
N MET A 122 -8.10 10.30 -5.80
CA MET A 122 -9.46 10.43 -5.25
C MET A 122 -9.53 11.12 -3.87
N ASP A 123 -8.49 10.97 -3.05
CA ASP A 123 -8.44 11.43 -1.66
C ASP A 123 -8.74 12.94 -1.54
N GLY A 124 -9.76 13.34 -0.78
CA GLY A 124 -10.22 14.73 -0.71
C GLY A 124 -11.33 15.12 -1.70
N GLY A 125 -11.84 14.17 -2.49
CA GLY A 125 -13.05 14.32 -3.31
C GLY A 125 -12.81 14.85 -4.74
N PRO A 126 -13.89 15.00 -5.53
CA PRO A 126 -13.81 15.53 -6.88
C PRO A 126 -13.34 17.00 -6.87
N GLY A 127 -12.63 17.43 -7.91
CA GLY A 127 -12.24 18.83 -8.09
C GLY A 127 -10.81 19.19 -7.67
N LYS A 128 -9.90 18.20 -7.59
CA LYS A 128 -8.47 18.51 -7.57
C LYS A 128 -8.07 19.26 -8.83
N SER A 129 -7.20 20.25 -8.68
CA SER A 129 -6.64 20.95 -9.84
C SER A 129 -5.66 20.03 -10.59
N ASP A 130 -5.47 20.31 -11.88
CA ASP A 130 -4.52 19.59 -12.73
C ASP A 130 -3.12 19.58 -12.13
N GLU A 131 -2.66 20.67 -11.51
CA GLU A 131 -1.34 20.73 -10.88
C GLU A 131 -1.19 19.75 -9.72
N ILE A 132 -2.25 19.55 -8.93
CA ILE A 132 -2.23 18.59 -7.82
C ILE A 132 -2.24 17.17 -8.36
N ILE A 133 -3.06 16.89 -9.38
CA ILE A 133 -3.12 15.59 -10.03
C ILE A 133 -1.74 15.26 -10.64
N GLU A 134 -1.12 16.21 -11.34
CA GLU A 134 0.21 16.07 -11.93
C GLU A 134 1.27 15.75 -10.87
N GLN A 135 1.24 16.44 -9.71
CA GLN A 135 2.16 16.15 -8.61
C GLN A 135 1.99 14.74 -8.05
N ILE A 136 0.75 14.25 -7.95
CA ILE A 136 0.45 12.88 -7.52
C ILE A 136 1.05 11.89 -8.52
N TRP A 137 0.81 12.08 -9.82
CA TRP A 137 1.39 11.23 -10.87
C TRP A 137 2.92 11.25 -10.85
N ASN A 138 3.53 12.43 -10.77
CA ASN A 138 4.98 12.61 -10.71
C ASN A 138 5.61 11.91 -9.49
N ARG A 139 4.89 11.79 -8.38
CA ARG A 139 5.38 11.12 -7.17
C ARG A 139 5.25 9.60 -7.22
N HIS A 140 4.14 9.10 -7.76
CA HIS A 140 3.77 7.69 -7.62
C HIS A 140 4.04 6.85 -8.87
N ALA A 141 4.04 7.45 -10.07
CA ALA A 141 4.11 6.71 -11.33
C ALA A 141 5.25 7.15 -12.26
N ARG A 142 5.94 8.26 -11.96
CA ARG A 142 7.13 8.64 -12.72
C ARG A 142 8.27 7.71 -12.34
N ASP A 143 8.97 7.21 -13.35
CA ASP A 143 10.05 6.22 -13.22
C ASP A 143 10.97 6.57 -12.04
N GLN A 144 10.94 5.76 -10.98
CA GLN A 144 11.75 6.00 -9.78
C GLN A 144 13.19 5.49 -9.95
N ASN A 145 13.50 4.85 -11.08
CA ASN A 145 14.82 4.31 -11.39
C ASN A 145 15.56 5.09 -12.50
N ALA A 146 15.01 6.22 -12.97
CA ALA A 146 15.64 7.10 -13.96
C ALA A 146 16.62 8.10 -13.34
#